data_AF-A0A345XT05-F1
#
_entry.id   AF-A0A345XT05-F1
#
_cell.length_a   1.000
_cell.length_b   1.000
_cell.length_c   1.000
_cell.angle_alpha   90.00
_cell.angle_beta   90.00
_cell.angle_gamma   90.00
#
_symmetry.space_group_name_H-M   'P 1'
#
loop_
_entity.id
_entity.type
_entity.pdbx_description
1 polymer ?
#
loop_
_entity_poly.entity_id
_entity_poly.type
_entity_poly.pdbx_seq_one_letter_code
_entity_poly.pdbx_strand_id
1 'polypeptide(L)'
;MLRIEFSGEELSRLRTADGPDPLWETALSLHLLQRRQVPLAYEGWKREVTTALRRAGLARAAGALTRLCPHASYFPDFLTPTSGRSGFESGLDLVLSTPRARLTAELERLHQGAHGRPPPGARLLAEGDTEALQRLGHALRRYYAVAVRPYLPVISAAAAADRSYRAEAVLSEGPAGMLRGRDNGRVPAWRTEGSTLFAPYPFERELRLEGRSLTLVPSFFCVQKPVAFADPSLPPVLVYPLTPAPGWLSPSARAEGDPRDGADRTVREKEAGSGGSGGPVAQLIGASRAQLLDTLDRPMTTSELAAALRLALSTASRHTTVLREAGLISSRRRGSAVLHSRTPLGEALLNGSTALNGPTTLSGPTALNGPTTLNGPTAAW
;
A
#
# COMPACT_ATOMS: atom_id res chain seq x y z
N MET A 1 11.76 -9.41 13.95
CA MET A 1 12.40 -8.95 12.71
C MET A 1 12.40 -10.13 11.74
N LEU A 2 12.31 -9.90 10.42
CA LEU A 2 12.54 -10.95 9.43
C LEU A 2 13.98 -10.85 8.93
N ARG A 3 14.70 -11.96 8.99
CA ARG A 3 16.06 -12.13 8.45
C ARG A 3 16.00 -13.08 7.27
N ILE A 4 16.42 -12.63 6.09
CA ILE A 4 16.52 -13.48 4.91
C ILE A 4 18.00 -13.62 4.53
N GLU A 5 18.52 -14.84 4.62
CA GLU A 5 19.90 -15.17 4.24
C GLU A 5 19.93 -15.67 2.80
N PHE A 6 20.84 -15.11 2.00
CA PHE A 6 21.01 -15.47 0.60
C PHE A 6 22.46 -15.45 0.12
N SER A 7 22.79 -16.29 -0.84
CA SER A 7 24.06 -16.26 -1.58
C SER A 7 24.03 -15.21 -2.70
N GLY A 8 25.21 -14.88 -3.26
CA GLY A 8 25.30 -14.00 -4.43
C GLY A 8 24.59 -14.57 -5.66
N GLU A 9 24.60 -15.90 -5.84
CA GLU A 9 23.87 -16.58 -6.92
C GLU A 9 22.36 -16.42 -6.75
N GLU A 10 21.84 -16.62 -5.54
CA GLU A 10 20.41 -16.45 -5.25
C GLU A 10 19.97 -15.00 -5.42
N LEU A 11 20.81 -14.03 -5.01
CA LEU A 11 20.57 -12.61 -5.24
C LEU A 11 20.49 -12.27 -6.73
N SER A 12 21.35 -12.88 -7.56
CA SER A 12 21.29 -12.70 -9.02
C SER A 12 20.00 -13.24 -9.64
N ARG A 13 19.33 -14.19 -8.96
CA ARG A 13 18.06 -14.79 -9.38
C ARG A 13 16.84 -14.14 -8.73
N LEU A 14 16.99 -13.03 -8.03
CA LEU A 14 15.90 -12.29 -7.41
C LEU A 14 14.85 -11.89 -8.46
N ARG A 15 13.57 -12.10 -8.13
CA ARG A 15 12.45 -11.83 -9.03
C ARG A 15 11.50 -10.83 -8.40
N THR A 16 10.82 -10.07 -9.25
CA THR A 16 9.62 -9.31 -8.89
C THR A 16 8.42 -9.95 -9.57
N ALA A 17 7.33 -10.13 -8.83
CA ALA A 17 6.05 -10.47 -9.43
C ALA A 17 5.60 -9.35 -10.38
N ASP A 18 4.80 -9.70 -11.39
CA ASP A 18 4.44 -8.73 -12.42
C ASP A 18 3.51 -7.62 -11.94
N GLY A 19 2.79 -7.90 -10.85
CA GLY A 19 1.92 -6.99 -10.14
C GLY A 19 1.45 -7.66 -8.85
N PRO A 20 0.44 -7.08 -8.20
CA PRO A 20 -0.10 -7.62 -6.95
C PRO A 20 -0.85 -8.93 -7.19
N ASP A 21 -0.63 -9.90 -6.31
CA ASP A 21 -1.33 -11.18 -6.37
C ASP A 21 -2.76 -11.03 -5.80
N PRO A 22 -3.81 -11.41 -6.54
CA PRO A 22 -5.20 -11.20 -6.11
C PRO A 22 -5.58 -11.88 -4.79
N LEU A 23 -5.02 -13.05 -4.48
CA LEU A 23 -5.33 -13.76 -3.24
C LEU A 23 -4.56 -13.16 -2.06
N TRP A 24 -3.32 -12.71 -2.27
CA TRP A 24 -2.63 -11.88 -1.28
C TRP A 24 -3.38 -10.58 -0.99
N GLU A 25 -3.87 -9.86 -2.00
CA GLU A 25 -4.72 -8.67 -1.79
C GLU A 25 -6.02 -9.00 -1.04
N THR A 26 -6.60 -10.17 -1.32
CA THR A 26 -7.81 -10.66 -0.64
C THR A 26 -7.54 -10.92 0.84
N ALA A 27 -6.49 -11.65 1.17
CA ALA A 27 -6.10 -11.96 2.55
C ALA A 27 -5.72 -10.68 3.32
N LEU A 28 -4.91 -9.82 2.72
CA LEU A 28 -4.40 -8.61 3.39
C LEU A 28 -5.48 -7.53 3.54
N SER A 29 -6.44 -7.44 2.63
CA SER A 29 -7.63 -6.60 2.83
C SER A 29 -8.51 -7.12 3.97
N LEU A 30 -8.66 -8.43 4.14
CA LEU A 30 -9.36 -9.01 5.30
C LEU A 30 -8.65 -8.65 6.61
N HIS A 31 -7.32 -8.70 6.65
CA HIS A 31 -6.55 -8.23 7.82
C HIS A 31 -6.80 -6.75 8.09
N LEU A 32 -6.85 -5.93 7.05
CA LEU A 32 -7.07 -4.49 7.19
C LEU A 32 -8.47 -4.16 7.74
N LEU A 33 -9.50 -4.91 7.35
CA LEU A 33 -10.86 -4.77 7.89
C LEU A 33 -10.96 -5.09 9.39
N GLN A 34 -10.15 -6.04 9.88
CA GLN A 34 -10.14 -6.46 11.29
C GLN A 34 -9.51 -5.42 12.22
N ARG A 35 -8.63 -4.56 11.71
CA ARG A 35 -7.90 -3.58 12.53
C ARG A 35 -8.82 -2.47 13.02
N ARG A 36 -8.73 -2.10 14.30
CA ARG A 36 -9.47 -0.94 14.85
C ARG A 36 -9.02 0.37 14.20
N GLN A 37 -7.70 0.57 14.12
CA GLN A 37 -7.07 1.73 13.49
C GLN A 37 -6.39 1.28 12.20
N VAL A 38 -6.76 1.91 11.08
CA VAL A 38 -6.12 1.72 9.77
C VAL A 38 -5.36 3.00 9.41
N PRO A 39 -4.32 2.95 8.56
CA PRO A 39 -3.70 4.18 8.08
C PRO A 39 -4.75 5.07 7.40
N LEU A 40 -4.64 6.39 7.57
CA LEU A 40 -5.61 7.38 7.07
C LEU A 40 -5.98 7.18 5.59
N ALA A 41 -4.99 6.81 4.77
CA ALA A 41 -5.20 6.52 3.34
C ALA A 41 -6.23 5.41 3.08
N TYR A 42 -6.50 4.51 4.03
CA TYR A 42 -7.41 3.37 3.86
C TYR A 42 -8.72 3.50 4.67
N GLU A 43 -8.91 4.57 5.45
CA GLU A 43 -10.11 4.75 6.27
C GLU A 43 -11.39 4.84 5.43
N GLY A 44 -11.33 5.58 4.31
CA GLY A 44 -12.44 5.67 3.36
C GLY A 44 -12.80 4.30 2.79
N TRP A 45 -11.78 3.55 2.35
CA TRP A 45 -11.97 2.22 1.77
C TRP A 45 -12.62 1.28 2.78
N LYS A 46 -12.13 1.27 4.01
CA LYS A 46 -12.69 0.42 5.07
C LYS A 46 -14.17 0.73 5.32
N ARG A 47 -14.56 2.01 5.35
CA ARG A 47 -15.96 2.43 5.51
C ARG A 47 -16.84 2.00 4.33
N GLU A 48 -16.38 2.24 3.09
CA GLU A 48 -17.07 1.86 1.87
C GLU A 48 -17.30 0.35 1.80
N VAL A 49 -16.24 -0.45 1.97
CA VAL A 49 -16.29 -1.91 1.89
C VAL A 49 -17.14 -2.50 3.01
N THR A 50 -17.01 -2.01 4.24
CA THR A 50 -17.87 -2.48 5.36
C THR A 50 -19.34 -2.26 5.05
N THR A 51 -19.69 -1.12 4.47
CA THR A 51 -21.06 -0.79 4.07
C THR A 51 -21.53 -1.66 2.90
N ALA A 52 -20.69 -1.84 1.88
CA ALA A 52 -20.98 -2.64 0.70
C ALA A 52 -21.19 -4.12 1.05
N LEU A 53 -20.35 -4.69 1.92
CA LEU A 53 -20.49 -6.07 2.41
C LEU A 53 -21.80 -6.28 3.17
N ARG A 54 -22.25 -5.29 3.97
CA ARG A 54 -23.57 -5.36 4.64
C ARG A 54 -24.71 -5.33 3.63
N ARG A 55 -24.69 -4.39 2.69
CA ARG A 55 -25.71 -4.26 1.63
C ARG A 55 -25.79 -5.51 0.75
N ALA A 56 -24.66 -6.15 0.46
CA ALA A 56 -24.60 -7.37 -0.33
C ALA A 56 -24.96 -8.65 0.46
N GLY A 57 -25.32 -8.54 1.75
CA GLY A 57 -25.63 -9.69 2.61
C GLY A 57 -24.41 -10.56 2.94
N LEU A 58 -23.19 -10.03 2.79
CA LEU A 58 -21.92 -10.75 2.93
C LEU A 58 -21.27 -10.63 4.31
N ALA A 59 -21.87 -9.92 5.26
CA ALA A 59 -21.28 -9.69 6.58
C ALA A 59 -20.92 -11.00 7.32
N ARG A 60 -21.79 -12.02 7.25
CA ARG A 60 -21.52 -13.34 7.86
C ARG A 60 -20.40 -14.10 7.16
N ALA A 61 -20.38 -14.08 5.83
CA ALA A 61 -19.34 -14.72 5.03
C ALA A 61 -17.98 -14.07 5.26
N ALA A 62 -17.92 -12.73 5.25
CA ALA A 62 -16.72 -11.97 5.59
C ALA A 62 -16.24 -12.29 7.02
N GLY A 63 -17.14 -12.36 8.00
CA GLY A 63 -16.80 -12.77 9.37
C GLY A 63 -16.30 -14.21 9.50
N ALA A 64 -16.73 -15.11 8.62
CA ALA A 64 -16.17 -16.47 8.53
C ALA A 64 -14.76 -16.44 7.91
N LEU A 65 -14.56 -15.68 6.84
CA LEU A 65 -13.24 -15.50 6.21
C LEU A 65 -12.22 -14.88 7.17
N THR A 66 -12.61 -13.89 7.99
CA THR A 66 -11.69 -13.30 8.99
C THR A 66 -11.25 -14.30 10.06
N ARG A 67 -12.02 -15.37 10.31
CA ARG A 67 -11.60 -16.45 11.22
C ARG A 67 -10.62 -17.42 10.57
N LEU A 68 -10.69 -17.60 9.25
CA LEU A 68 -9.72 -18.39 8.48
C LEU A 68 -8.47 -17.57 8.14
N CYS A 69 -8.59 -16.26 8.03
CA CYS A 69 -7.52 -15.31 7.73
C CYS A 69 -7.46 -14.22 8.82
N PRO A 70 -7.07 -14.59 10.06
CA PRO A 70 -7.03 -13.65 11.17
C PRO A 70 -5.83 -12.70 11.05
N HIS A 71 -6.00 -11.46 11.51
CA HIS A 71 -4.86 -10.57 11.74
C HIS A 71 -4.07 -11.02 12.99
N ALA A 72 -3.30 -12.10 12.85
CA ALA A 72 -2.57 -12.77 13.92
C ALA A 72 -1.12 -13.12 13.49
N SER A 73 -0.39 -13.86 14.32
CA SER A 73 0.95 -14.37 14.01
C SER A 73 0.98 -15.38 12.87
N TYR A 74 -0.15 -16.04 12.59
CA TYR A 74 -0.28 -17.04 11.53
C TYR A 74 -1.66 -16.97 10.88
N PHE A 75 -1.69 -17.16 9.57
CA PHE A 75 -2.87 -17.55 8.80
C PHE A 75 -2.43 -18.58 7.75
N PRO A 76 -3.33 -19.44 7.26
CA PRO A 76 -2.98 -20.54 6.36
C PRO A 76 -2.42 -20.07 5.00
N ASP A 77 -1.30 -20.65 4.59
CA ASP A 77 -0.63 -20.36 3.32
C ASP A 77 -1.44 -20.88 2.13
N PHE A 78 -2.32 -21.87 2.33
CA PHE A 78 -3.18 -22.39 1.25
C PHE A 78 -4.19 -21.36 0.74
N LEU A 79 -4.46 -20.29 1.51
CA LEU A 79 -5.33 -19.19 1.09
C LEU A 79 -4.64 -18.21 0.12
N THR A 80 -3.31 -18.26 0.02
CA THR A 80 -2.51 -17.38 -0.84
C THR A 80 -1.52 -18.18 -1.69
N PRO A 81 -1.98 -19.19 -2.45
CA PRO A 81 -1.10 -20.03 -3.25
C PRO A 81 -0.32 -19.18 -4.26
N THR A 82 0.88 -19.64 -4.62
CA THR A 82 1.69 -19.01 -5.66
C THR A 82 1.01 -19.19 -7.02
N SER A 83 0.13 -18.25 -7.37
CA SER A 83 -0.70 -18.34 -8.58
C SER A 83 0.00 -17.83 -9.85
N GLY A 84 1.15 -17.16 -9.69
CA GLY A 84 1.92 -16.60 -10.79
C GLY A 84 1.11 -15.54 -11.56
N ARG A 85 1.06 -15.65 -12.90
CA ARG A 85 0.36 -14.71 -13.78
C ARG A 85 -1.13 -15.03 -13.97
N SER A 86 -1.65 -16.03 -13.27
CA SER A 86 -2.88 -16.73 -13.68
C SER A 86 -4.18 -16.04 -13.20
N GLY A 87 -4.07 -14.91 -12.50
CA GLY A 87 -5.22 -14.12 -12.03
C GLY A 87 -6.01 -14.78 -10.89
N PHE A 88 -7.11 -14.13 -10.49
CA PHE A 88 -7.86 -14.52 -9.29
C PHE A 88 -8.49 -15.92 -9.39
N GLU A 89 -9.16 -16.24 -10.50
CA GLU A 89 -9.88 -17.51 -10.64
C GLU A 89 -8.93 -18.71 -10.62
N SER A 90 -7.78 -18.65 -11.32
CA SER A 90 -6.78 -19.72 -11.27
C SER A 90 -6.16 -19.87 -9.88
N GLY A 91 -5.92 -18.76 -9.17
CA GLY A 91 -5.50 -18.81 -7.78
C GLY A 91 -6.55 -19.48 -6.90
N LEU A 92 -7.83 -19.15 -7.12
CA LEU A 92 -8.94 -19.74 -6.38
C LEU A 92 -9.06 -21.25 -6.64
N ASP A 93 -8.84 -21.69 -7.88
CA ASP A 93 -8.79 -23.11 -8.22
C ASP A 93 -7.69 -23.84 -7.43
N LEU A 94 -6.51 -23.23 -7.26
CA LEU A 94 -5.43 -23.77 -6.41
C LEU A 94 -5.82 -23.85 -4.93
N VAL A 95 -6.57 -22.87 -4.41
CA VAL A 95 -7.12 -22.93 -3.05
C VAL A 95 -8.06 -24.12 -2.93
N LEU A 96 -8.97 -24.29 -3.89
CA LEU A 96 -9.98 -25.36 -3.88
C LEU A 96 -9.40 -26.75 -4.15
N SER A 97 -8.26 -26.84 -4.85
CA SER A 97 -7.53 -28.08 -5.10
C SER A 97 -6.47 -28.38 -4.04
N THR A 98 -6.48 -27.69 -2.90
CA THR A 98 -5.48 -27.91 -1.83
C THR A 98 -5.58 -29.35 -1.32
N PRO A 99 -4.48 -30.13 -1.29
CA PRO A 99 -4.50 -31.48 -0.77
C PRO A 99 -5.01 -31.54 0.67
N ARG A 100 -5.84 -32.55 0.99
CA ARG A 100 -6.42 -32.73 2.34
C ARG A 100 -5.37 -32.70 3.45
N ALA A 101 -4.23 -33.37 3.26
CA ALA A 101 -3.14 -33.39 4.23
C ALA A 101 -2.65 -31.96 4.59
N ARG A 102 -2.57 -31.08 3.59
CA ARG A 102 -2.19 -29.68 3.77
C ARG A 102 -3.30 -28.88 4.46
N LEU A 103 -4.56 -29.09 4.08
CA LEU A 103 -5.72 -28.46 4.74
C LEU A 103 -5.76 -28.81 6.24
N THR A 104 -5.61 -30.10 6.58
CA THR A 104 -5.57 -30.56 7.96
C THR A 104 -4.42 -29.88 8.72
N ALA A 105 -3.18 -29.98 8.23
CA ALA A 105 -2.00 -29.47 8.92
C ALA A 105 -2.06 -27.94 9.14
N GLU A 106 -2.41 -27.17 8.11
CA GLU A 106 -2.46 -25.71 8.21
C GLU A 106 -3.63 -25.22 9.07
N LEU A 107 -4.80 -25.86 9.00
CA LEU A 107 -5.92 -25.52 9.88
C LEU A 107 -5.63 -25.92 11.33
N GLU A 108 -5.02 -27.06 11.61
CA GLU A 108 -4.59 -27.42 12.97
C GLU A 108 -3.61 -26.39 13.54
N ARG A 109 -2.62 -25.96 12.75
CA ARG A 109 -1.68 -24.88 13.13
C ARG A 109 -2.41 -23.57 13.43
N LEU A 110 -3.43 -23.22 12.63
CA LEU A 110 -4.26 -22.05 12.87
C LEU A 110 -4.98 -22.12 14.22
N HIS A 111 -5.54 -23.28 14.56
CA HIS A 111 -6.26 -23.47 15.83
C HIS A 111 -5.33 -23.46 17.04
N GLN A 112 -4.11 -23.96 16.91
CA GLN A 112 -3.13 -23.91 18.01
C GLN A 112 -2.69 -22.48 18.32
N GLY A 113 -2.55 -21.63 17.29
CA GLY A 113 -2.14 -20.23 17.44
C GLY A 113 -3.29 -19.27 17.77
N ALA A 114 -4.52 -19.60 17.41
CA ALA A 114 -5.70 -18.81 17.74
C ALA A 114 -6.18 -19.16 19.15
N HIS A 115 -6.11 -18.22 20.10
CA HIS A 115 -6.71 -18.36 21.44
C HIS A 115 -8.26 -18.38 21.42
N GLY A 116 -8.89 -18.87 20.35
CA GLY A 116 -10.32 -18.79 20.08
C GLY A 116 -10.90 -20.08 19.47
N ARG A 117 -12.23 -20.14 19.40
CA ARG A 117 -12.95 -21.31 18.90
C ARG A 117 -12.74 -21.49 17.38
N PRO A 118 -12.58 -22.73 16.88
CA PRO A 118 -12.56 -23.03 15.45
C PRO A 118 -13.72 -22.37 14.70
N PRO A 119 -13.51 -21.82 13.49
CA PRO A 119 -14.62 -21.34 12.67
C PRO A 119 -15.62 -22.47 12.43
N PRO A 120 -16.94 -22.17 12.38
CA PRO A 120 -17.93 -23.15 11.95
C PRO A 120 -17.53 -23.76 10.59
N GLY A 121 -17.50 -25.09 10.51
CA GLY A 121 -17.09 -25.81 9.29
C GLY A 121 -15.58 -25.99 9.10
N ALA A 122 -14.72 -25.51 10.03
CA ALA A 122 -13.27 -25.70 9.93
C ALA A 122 -12.87 -27.19 9.88
N ARG A 123 -13.59 -28.05 10.62
CA ARG A 123 -13.40 -29.49 10.59
C ARG A 123 -13.72 -30.08 9.20
N LEU A 124 -14.84 -29.69 8.60
CA LEU A 124 -15.21 -30.13 7.26
C LEU A 124 -14.18 -29.67 6.22
N LEU A 125 -13.69 -28.42 6.33
CA LEU A 125 -12.59 -27.93 5.49
C LEU A 125 -11.30 -28.75 5.70
N ALA A 126 -10.92 -29.05 6.94
CA ALA A 126 -9.74 -29.87 7.25
C ALA A 126 -9.87 -31.29 6.71
N GLU A 127 -11.10 -31.81 6.61
CA GLU A 127 -11.42 -33.10 6.03
C GLU A 127 -11.49 -33.05 4.48
N GLY A 128 -11.34 -31.88 3.86
CA GLY A 128 -11.42 -31.72 2.40
C GLY A 128 -12.85 -31.90 1.86
N ASP A 129 -13.86 -31.65 2.69
CA ASP A 129 -15.27 -31.72 2.28
C ASP A 129 -15.53 -30.78 1.09
N THR A 130 -16.08 -31.35 0.01
CA THR A 130 -16.26 -30.64 -1.26
C THR A 130 -17.23 -29.47 -1.11
N GLU A 131 -18.31 -29.62 -0.35
CA GLU A 131 -19.29 -28.55 -0.15
C GLU A 131 -18.70 -27.42 0.69
N ALA A 132 -17.90 -27.74 1.72
CA ALA A 132 -17.17 -26.75 2.51
C ALA A 132 -16.16 -25.96 1.66
N LEU A 133 -15.38 -26.64 0.81
CA LEU A 133 -14.47 -25.97 -0.13
C LEU A 133 -15.23 -25.09 -1.13
N GLN A 134 -16.34 -25.56 -1.70
CA GLN A 134 -17.18 -24.75 -2.59
C GLN A 134 -17.73 -23.50 -1.88
N ARG A 135 -18.19 -23.62 -0.63
CA ARG A 135 -18.64 -22.48 0.19
C ARG A 135 -17.51 -21.49 0.44
N LEU A 136 -16.29 -21.97 0.74
CA LEU A 136 -15.10 -21.13 0.87
C LEU A 136 -14.80 -20.38 -0.45
N GLY A 137 -14.81 -21.09 -1.58
CA GLY A 137 -14.57 -20.51 -2.90
C GLY A 137 -15.58 -19.42 -3.25
N HIS A 138 -16.87 -19.69 -3.00
CA HIS A 138 -17.94 -18.72 -3.20
C HIS A 138 -17.77 -17.48 -2.29
N ALA A 139 -17.40 -17.68 -1.03
CA ALA A 139 -17.16 -16.59 -0.09
C ALA A 139 -15.97 -15.72 -0.53
N LEU A 140 -14.84 -16.31 -0.90
CA LEU A 140 -13.65 -15.60 -1.39
C LEU A 140 -13.98 -14.81 -2.66
N ARG A 141 -14.63 -15.43 -3.65
CA ARG A 141 -15.01 -14.77 -4.91
C ARG A 141 -15.93 -13.57 -4.67
N ARG A 142 -16.96 -13.72 -3.84
CA ARG A 142 -17.89 -12.61 -3.53
C ARG A 142 -17.25 -11.51 -2.71
N TYR A 143 -16.39 -11.86 -1.76
CA TYR A 143 -15.63 -10.86 -1.01
C TYR A 143 -14.67 -10.08 -1.93
N TYR A 144 -13.88 -10.78 -2.75
CA TYR A 144 -12.95 -10.17 -3.71
C TYR A 144 -13.67 -9.19 -4.65
N ALA A 145 -14.83 -9.59 -5.18
CA ALA A 145 -15.65 -8.77 -6.07
C ALA A 145 -16.10 -7.43 -5.45
N VAL A 146 -16.20 -7.35 -4.12
CA VAL A 146 -16.63 -6.16 -3.37
C VAL A 146 -15.45 -5.37 -2.79
N ALA A 147 -14.47 -6.06 -2.21
CA ALA A 147 -13.43 -5.44 -1.39
C ALA A 147 -12.16 -5.09 -2.17
N VAL A 148 -11.87 -5.79 -3.26
CA VAL A 148 -10.60 -5.70 -3.99
C VAL A 148 -10.82 -5.33 -5.46
N ARG A 149 -11.63 -6.10 -6.18
CA ARG A 149 -11.86 -5.95 -7.63
C ARG A 149 -12.20 -4.51 -8.07
N PRO A 150 -13.06 -3.75 -7.36
CA PRO A 150 -13.39 -2.38 -7.77
C PRO A 150 -12.21 -1.40 -7.73
N TYR A 151 -11.14 -1.76 -7.02
CA TYR A 151 -9.97 -0.91 -6.79
C TYR A 151 -8.75 -1.35 -7.62
N LEU A 152 -8.91 -2.36 -8.49
CA LEU A 152 -7.82 -2.87 -9.32
C LEU A 152 -7.09 -1.81 -10.16
N PRO A 153 -7.76 -0.82 -10.80
CA PRO A 153 -7.05 0.20 -11.57
C PRO A 153 -6.00 0.95 -10.73
N VAL A 154 -6.37 1.36 -9.51
CA VAL A 154 -5.46 2.06 -8.59
C VAL A 154 -4.37 1.13 -8.05
N ILE A 155 -4.74 -0.11 -7.72
CA ILE A 155 -3.79 -1.14 -7.25
C ILE A 155 -2.72 -1.41 -8.33
N SER A 156 -3.14 -1.58 -9.59
CA SER A 156 -2.26 -1.79 -10.73
C SER A 156 -1.39 -0.58 -11.01
N ALA A 157 -1.93 0.64 -10.94
CA ALA A 157 -1.15 1.87 -11.11
C ALA A 157 -0.06 2.01 -10.04
N ALA A 158 -0.38 1.76 -8.77
CA ALA A 158 0.60 1.79 -7.68
C ALA A 158 1.71 0.74 -7.86
N ALA A 159 1.34 -0.46 -8.32
CA ALA A 159 2.31 -1.52 -8.60
C ALA A 159 3.20 -1.21 -9.81
N ALA A 160 2.64 -0.61 -10.87
CA ALA A 160 3.41 -0.18 -12.03
C ALA A 160 4.43 0.91 -11.64
N ALA A 161 4.01 1.89 -10.83
CA ALA A 161 4.91 2.92 -10.32
C ALA A 161 6.05 2.35 -9.47
N ASP A 162 5.76 1.36 -8.63
CA ASP A 162 6.80 0.67 -7.85
C ASP A 162 7.74 -0.16 -8.72
N ARG A 163 7.20 -0.85 -9.73
CA ARG A 163 8.00 -1.62 -10.69
C ARG A 163 8.98 -0.73 -11.43
N SER A 164 8.56 0.44 -11.91
CA SER A 164 9.44 1.42 -12.57
C SER A 164 10.53 1.91 -11.62
N TYR A 165 10.19 2.19 -10.36
CA TYR A 165 11.17 2.59 -9.35
C TYR A 165 12.22 1.50 -9.09
N ARG A 166 11.81 0.23 -9.00
CA ARG A 166 12.73 -0.89 -8.79
C ARG A 166 13.57 -1.18 -10.02
N ALA A 167 13.00 -1.10 -11.22
CA ALA A 167 13.74 -1.26 -12.46
C ALA A 167 14.90 -0.26 -12.57
N GLU A 168 14.65 1.01 -12.25
CA GLU A 168 15.70 2.04 -12.21
C GLU A 168 16.77 1.75 -11.14
N ALA A 169 16.36 1.23 -9.98
CA ALA A 169 17.31 0.80 -8.96
C ALA A 169 18.18 -0.37 -9.42
N VAL A 170 17.64 -1.32 -10.20
CA VAL A 170 18.44 -2.41 -10.80
C VAL A 170 19.47 -1.87 -11.77
N LEU A 171 19.08 -0.94 -12.64
CA LEU A 171 19.99 -0.33 -13.62
C LEU A 171 21.13 0.44 -12.93
N SER A 172 20.86 1.04 -11.77
CA SER A 172 21.84 1.85 -11.05
C SER A 172 22.71 1.07 -10.06
N GLU A 173 22.15 0.04 -9.40
CA GLU A 173 22.73 -0.62 -8.21
C GLU A 173 22.85 -2.15 -8.40
N GLY A 174 22.50 -2.68 -9.57
CA GLY A 174 22.42 -4.12 -9.83
C GLY A 174 21.24 -4.80 -9.13
N PRO A 175 21.18 -6.15 -9.09
CA PRO A 175 20.06 -6.89 -8.49
C PRO A 175 19.75 -6.51 -7.03
N ALA A 176 20.78 -6.13 -6.26
CA ALA A 176 20.63 -5.65 -4.88
C ALA A 176 19.74 -4.39 -4.79
N GLY A 177 19.71 -3.56 -5.84
CA GLY A 177 18.84 -2.38 -5.92
C GLY A 177 17.35 -2.72 -5.83
N MET A 178 16.95 -3.94 -6.19
CA MET A 178 15.57 -4.41 -5.99
C MET A 178 15.20 -4.54 -4.51
N LEU A 179 16.17 -4.72 -3.62
CA LEU A 179 15.96 -4.83 -2.16
C LEU A 179 15.95 -3.46 -1.48
N ARG A 180 16.03 -2.37 -2.24
CA ARG A 180 15.95 -1.02 -1.70
C ARG A 180 14.60 -0.81 -1.03
N GLY A 181 14.62 -0.60 0.28
CA GLY A 181 13.44 -0.18 1.03
C GLY A 181 12.99 1.21 0.59
N ARG A 182 11.67 1.43 0.52
CA ARG A 182 11.11 2.78 0.53
C ARG A 182 10.86 3.16 1.97
N ASP A 183 11.53 4.21 2.43
CA ASP A 183 11.15 4.84 3.69
C ASP A 183 9.79 5.51 3.46
N ASN A 184 8.76 5.00 4.15
CA ASN A 184 7.41 5.57 4.12
C ASN A 184 7.12 6.38 5.40
N GLY A 185 8.16 6.71 6.17
CA GLY A 185 8.11 7.53 7.38
C GLY A 185 7.44 6.87 8.58
N ARG A 186 6.96 5.62 8.46
CA ARG A 186 6.21 4.90 9.52
C ARG A 186 6.83 3.57 9.89
N VAL A 187 7.58 2.95 8.99
CA VAL A 187 8.21 1.65 9.21
C VAL A 187 9.65 1.71 8.70
N PRO A 188 10.65 1.20 9.47
CA PRO A 188 12.04 1.20 9.02
C PRO A 188 12.18 0.58 7.64
N ALA A 189 12.94 1.24 6.77
CA ALA A 189 13.27 0.71 5.46
C ALA A 189 13.99 -0.65 5.60
N TRP A 190 13.92 -1.47 4.56
CA TRP A 190 14.72 -2.68 4.47
C TRP A 190 16.19 -2.31 4.50
N ARG A 191 16.97 -3.09 5.24
CA ARG A 191 18.43 -2.94 5.27
C ARG A 191 19.05 -4.25 4.82
N THR A 192 20.10 -4.12 4.03
CA THR A 192 20.91 -5.26 3.60
C THR A 192 22.28 -5.10 4.23
N GLU A 193 22.73 -6.14 4.94
CA GLU A 193 24.08 -6.21 5.52
C GLU A 193 24.72 -7.49 4.99
N GLY A 194 25.69 -7.34 4.08
CA GLY A 194 26.31 -8.47 3.37
C GLY A 194 25.27 -9.33 2.64
N SER A 195 25.18 -10.60 3.03
CA SER A 195 24.29 -11.63 2.49
C SER A 195 22.93 -11.74 3.22
N THR A 196 22.58 -10.76 4.06
CA THR A 196 21.35 -10.80 4.87
C THR A 196 20.48 -9.58 4.62
N LEU A 197 19.22 -9.81 4.28
CA LEU A 197 18.16 -8.79 4.26
C LEU A 197 17.43 -8.78 5.60
N PHE A 198 17.32 -7.61 6.21
CA PHE A 198 16.49 -7.38 7.38
C PHE A 198 15.26 -6.58 6.99
N ALA A 199 14.09 -7.15 7.27
CA ALA A 199 12.81 -6.54 7.02
C ALA A 199 11.98 -6.46 8.32
N PRO A 200 11.29 -5.34 8.57
CA PRO A 200 10.31 -5.24 9.66
C PRO A 200 9.30 -6.38 9.60
N TYR A 201 9.11 -7.10 10.69
CA TYR A 201 8.19 -8.24 10.74
C TYR A 201 7.44 -8.28 12.08
N PRO A 202 6.24 -8.89 12.16
CA PRO A 202 5.47 -8.92 13.40
C PRO A 202 6.16 -9.67 14.55
N PHE A 203 6.98 -10.67 14.24
CA PHE A 203 7.75 -11.48 15.20
C PHE A 203 9.17 -11.73 14.67
N GLU A 204 10.02 -12.42 15.44
CA GLU A 204 11.33 -12.87 14.97
C GLU A 204 11.19 -14.06 14.02
N ARG A 205 11.86 -13.98 12.86
CA ARG A 205 11.78 -15.00 11.85
C ARG A 205 13.04 -15.03 10.99
N GLU A 206 13.51 -16.23 10.69
CA GLU A 206 14.62 -16.48 9.79
C GLU A 206 14.14 -17.27 8.56
N LEU A 207 14.65 -16.89 7.39
CA LEU A 207 14.39 -17.54 6.12
C LEU A 207 15.71 -17.73 5.39
N ARG A 208 16.05 -18.98 5.06
CA ARG A 208 17.20 -19.30 4.22
C ARG A 208 16.72 -19.68 2.84
N LEU A 209 17.32 -19.08 1.81
CA LEU A 209 16.90 -19.35 0.43
C LEU A 209 17.35 -20.73 -0.07
N GLU A 210 18.50 -21.25 0.41
CA GLU A 210 18.94 -22.64 0.13
C GLU A 210 18.95 -22.98 -1.37
N GLY A 211 19.55 -22.13 -2.18
CA GLY A 211 19.63 -22.23 -3.64
C GLY A 211 18.38 -21.74 -4.40
N ARG A 212 17.30 -21.38 -3.69
CA ARG A 212 16.03 -20.95 -4.28
C ARG A 212 16.00 -19.44 -4.53
N SER A 213 15.21 -19.03 -5.51
CA SER A 213 15.01 -17.61 -5.81
C SER A 213 13.98 -16.98 -4.86
N LEU A 214 14.29 -15.79 -4.35
CA LEU A 214 13.30 -14.94 -3.67
C LEU A 214 12.43 -14.21 -4.70
N THR A 215 11.12 -14.20 -4.51
CA THR A 215 10.19 -13.39 -5.30
C THR A 215 9.59 -12.27 -4.46
N LEU A 216 9.82 -11.02 -4.87
CA LEU A 216 9.21 -9.83 -4.27
C LEU A 216 7.81 -9.61 -4.86
N VAL A 217 6.79 -9.59 -4.01
CA VAL A 217 5.39 -9.40 -4.44
C VAL A 217 4.88 -8.05 -3.92
N PRO A 218 4.68 -7.03 -4.78
CA PRO A 218 4.08 -5.79 -4.33
C PRO A 218 2.65 -6.05 -3.88
N SER A 219 2.24 -5.45 -2.77
CA SER A 219 0.86 -5.53 -2.32
C SER A 219 0.32 -4.22 -1.80
N PHE A 220 -0.87 -3.86 -2.26
CA PHE A 220 -1.54 -2.61 -1.93
C PHE A 220 -2.15 -2.68 -0.53
N PHE A 221 -2.88 -3.75 -0.20
CA PHE A 221 -3.44 -3.94 1.14
C PHE A 221 -2.41 -4.45 2.17
N CYS A 222 -1.16 -4.71 1.77
CA CYS A 222 -0.04 -4.75 2.69
C CYS A 222 0.31 -3.32 3.14
N VAL A 223 -0.02 -2.94 4.38
CA VAL A 223 0.07 -1.51 4.80
C VAL A 223 1.14 -1.19 5.83
N GLN A 224 1.85 -2.18 6.38
CA GLN A 224 2.82 -1.94 7.46
C GLN A 224 4.11 -2.73 7.27
N LYS A 225 4.03 -4.04 7.50
CA LYS A 225 5.19 -4.92 7.55
C LYS A 225 5.09 -5.90 6.40
N PRO A 226 6.19 -6.17 5.68
CA PRO A 226 6.26 -7.28 4.75
C PRO A 226 5.79 -8.59 5.38
N VAL A 227 5.24 -9.47 4.55
CA VAL A 227 4.80 -10.82 4.93
C VAL A 227 5.44 -11.86 4.01
N ALA A 228 5.57 -13.08 4.50
CA ALA A 228 6.16 -14.21 3.79
C ALA A 228 5.37 -15.46 4.19
N PHE A 229 5.34 -16.48 3.33
CA PHE A 229 4.71 -17.77 3.64
C PHE A 229 5.17 -18.31 4.97
N ALA A 230 4.30 -18.89 5.78
CA ALA A 230 4.66 -19.47 7.07
C ALA A 230 5.40 -20.81 6.93
N ASP A 231 5.13 -21.57 5.87
CA ASP A 231 5.88 -22.76 5.48
C ASP A 231 7.18 -22.37 4.74
N PRO A 232 8.37 -22.65 5.32
CA PRO A 232 9.65 -22.32 4.70
C PRO A 232 10.01 -23.22 3.51
N SER A 233 9.28 -24.31 3.27
CA SER A 233 9.51 -25.21 2.13
C SER A 233 8.89 -24.67 0.82
N LEU A 234 7.89 -23.79 0.92
CA LEU A 234 7.27 -23.15 -0.24
C LEU A 234 8.28 -22.23 -0.96
N PRO A 235 8.07 -21.96 -2.28
CA PRO A 235 8.88 -21.01 -3.02
C PRO A 235 8.99 -19.67 -2.26
N PRO A 236 10.20 -19.20 -1.92
CA PRO A 236 10.37 -18.01 -1.08
C PRO A 236 9.74 -16.76 -1.70
N VAL A 237 8.82 -16.15 -0.96
CA VAL A 237 8.20 -14.87 -1.34
C VAL A 237 8.37 -13.84 -0.22
N LEU A 238 8.54 -12.59 -0.61
CA LEU A 238 8.44 -11.44 0.27
C LEU A 238 7.38 -10.50 -0.28
N VAL A 239 6.20 -10.54 0.32
CA VAL A 239 5.10 -9.64 -0.01
C VAL A 239 5.31 -8.33 0.74
N TYR A 240 5.23 -7.20 0.05
CA TYR A 240 5.65 -5.92 0.64
C TYR A 240 4.67 -4.79 0.36
N PRO A 241 4.65 -3.76 1.23
CA PRO A 241 3.70 -2.66 1.10
C PRO A 241 4.01 -1.77 -0.10
N LEU A 242 2.98 -1.47 -0.88
CA LEU A 242 2.98 -0.35 -1.82
C LEU A 242 2.64 0.96 -1.09
N THR A 243 3.06 2.07 -1.69
CA THR A 243 2.69 3.41 -1.22
C THR A 243 1.55 3.95 -2.08
N PRO A 244 0.30 3.94 -1.59
CA PRO A 244 -0.81 4.53 -2.33
C PRO A 244 -0.62 6.04 -2.46
N ALA A 245 -1.08 6.61 -3.58
CA ALA A 245 -1.17 8.06 -3.71
C ALA A 245 -2.12 8.63 -2.65
N PRO A 246 -1.85 9.81 -2.08
CA PRO A 246 -2.83 10.49 -1.25
C PRO A 246 -4.15 10.67 -2.01
N GLY A 247 -5.28 10.46 -1.32
CA GLY A 247 -6.60 10.63 -1.94
C GLY A 247 -6.93 9.63 -3.05
N TRP A 248 -6.21 8.50 -3.16
CA TRP A 248 -6.43 7.46 -4.18
C TRP A 248 -7.88 6.94 -4.29
N LEU A 249 -8.67 7.11 -3.24
CA LEU A 249 -10.07 6.69 -3.19
C LEU A 249 -11.03 7.69 -3.86
N SER A 250 -10.56 8.90 -4.18
CA SER A 250 -11.37 9.99 -4.74
C SER A 250 -12.00 9.58 -6.09
N PRO A 251 -13.22 10.03 -6.41
CA PRO A 251 -13.90 9.67 -7.66
C PRO A 251 -13.08 9.96 -8.92
N SER A 252 -12.34 11.07 -8.94
CA SER A 252 -11.43 11.45 -10.03
C SER A 252 -10.28 10.45 -10.22
N ALA A 253 -9.66 10.01 -9.13
CA ALA A 253 -8.57 9.03 -9.16
C ALA A 253 -9.02 7.63 -9.62
N ARG A 254 -10.32 7.32 -9.56
CA ARG A 254 -10.89 6.07 -10.11
C ARG A 254 -11.21 6.14 -11.60
N ALA A 255 -11.49 7.34 -12.12
CA ALA A 255 -11.88 7.58 -13.51
C ALA A 255 -10.68 7.61 -14.46
N GLU A 256 -9.49 8.02 -13.99
CA GLU A 256 -8.24 8.04 -14.77
C GLU A 256 -7.75 6.64 -15.21
N GLY A 257 -8.39 5.56 -14.75
CA GLY A 257 -8.06 4.18 -15.13
C GLY A 257 -8.72 3.66 -16.41
N ASP A 258 -9.58 4.44 -17.10
CA ASP A 258 -10.17 4.05 -18.38
C ASP A 258 -9.35 4.64 -19.56
N PRO A 259 -8.67 3.82 -20.38
CA PRO A 259 -7.81 4.31 -21.46
C PRO A 259 -8.52 4.99 -22.63
N ARG A 260 -9.85 5.12 -22.62
CA ARG A 260 -10.63 5.51 -23.80
C ARG A 260 -11.06 6.98 -23.88
N ASP A 261 -11.03 7.73 -22.77
CA ASP A 261 -11.55 9.11 -22.73
C ASP A 261 -10.49 10.21 -22.49
N GLY A 262 -9.20 9.85 -22.43
CA GLY A 262 -8.12 10.75 -22.02
C GLY A 262 -7.66 11.80 -23.06
N ALA A 263 -8.10 11.70 -24.32
CA ALA A 263 -7.59 12.57 -25.39
C ALA A 263 -8.27 13.95 -25.44
N ASP A 264 -9.52 14.08 -24.99
CA ASP A 264 -10.32 15.31 -25.20
C ASP A 264 -10.36 16.24 -23.97
N ARG A 265 -10.01 15.74 -22.78
CA ARG A 265 -9.99 16.55 -21.53
C ARG A 265 -8.73 17.37 -21.31
N THR A 266 -7.58 16.95 -21.87
CA THR A 266 -6.28 17.58 -21.60
C THR A 266 -6.08 18.95 -22.25
N VAL A 267 -6.90 19.30 -23.24
CA VAL A 267 -6.83 20.59 -23.94
C VAL A 267 -7.70 21.65 -23.25
N ARG A 268 -8.84 21.27 -22.65
CA ARG A 268 -9.80 22.25 -22.11
C ARG A 268 -9.50 22.75 -20.70
N GLU A 269 -8.79 21.97 -19.88
CA GLU A 269 -8.39 22.39 -18.52
C GLU A 269 -7.10 23.24 -18.50
N LYS A 270 -6.26 23.18 -19.55
CA LYS A 270 -5.03 23.98 -19.66
C LYS A 270 -5.27 25.46 -20.02
N GLU A 271 -6.41 25.80 -20.61
CA GLU A 271 -6.67 27.18 -21.07
C GLU A 271 -7.44 28.06 -20.07
N ALA A 272 -8.05 27.49 -19.02
CA ALA A 272 -8.83 28.25 -18.04
C ALA A 272 -8.05 28.72 -16.78
N GLY A 273 -6.75 28.38 -16.66
CA GLY A 273 -5.93 28.65 -15.47
C GLY A 273 -4.81 29.68 -15.65
N SER A 274 -4.75 30.37 -16.79
CA SER A 274 -3.75 31.42 -17.03
C SER A 274 -4.27 32.79 -16.56
N GLY A 275 -4.21 33.03 -15.25
CA GLY A 275 -4.53 34.34 -14.69
C GLY A 275 -4.18 34.50 -13.21
N GLY A 276 -3.01 35.07 -12.93
CA GLY A 276 -2.75 35.89 -11.72
C GLY A 276 -2.56 35.19 -10.37
N SER A 277 -1.35 35.26 -9.83
CA SER A 277 -0.95 35.06 -8.42
C SER A 277 -1.50 33.83 -7.66
N GLY A 278 -0.71 32.76 -7.68
CA GLY A 278 -0.63 31.77 -6.60
C GLY A 278 -1.86 30.88 -6.42
N GLY A 279 -1.91 29.78 -7.18
CA GLY A 279 -2.90 28.72 -6.96
C GLY A 279 -2.92 28.22 -5.50
N PRO A 280 -3.96 27.49 -5.06
CA PRO A 280 -4.18 27.09 -3.66
C PRO A 280 -2.96 26.48 -2.96
N VAL A 281 -2.12 25.75 -3.71
CA VAL A 281 -0.85 25.18 -3.23
C VAL A 281 0.18 26.26 -2.88
N ALA A 282 0.31 27.31 -3.71
CA ALA A 282 1.18 28.44 -3.43
C ALA A 282 0.75 29.22 -2.18
N GLN A 283 -0.54 29.21 -1.84
CA GLN A 283 -1.01 29.80 -0.57
C GLN A 283 -0.62 28.93 0.63
N LEU A 284 -0.69 27.60 0.51
CA LEU A 284 -0.37 26.68 1.59
C LEU A 284 1.12 26.58 1.88
N ILE A 285 1.95 26.46 0.84
CA ILE A 285 3.39 26.23 0.98
C ILE A 285 4.24 27.39 0.49
N GLY A 286 3.65 28.50 0.05
CA GLY A 286 4.37 29.65 -0.50
C GLY A 286 4.77 29.45 -1.97
N ALA A 287 4.74 30.54 -2.73
CA ALA A 287 4.90 30.54 -4.18
C ALA A 287 6.18 29.86 -4.67
N SER A 288 7.33 30.17 -4.07
CA SER A 288 8.63 29.61 -4.51
C SER A 288 8.75 28.10 -4.26
N ARG A 289 8.15 27.58 -3.18
CA ARG A 289 8.12 26.14 -2.89
C ARG A 289 7.14 25.40 -3.79
N ALA A 290 5.99 26.00 -4.08
CA ALA A 290 5.03 25.45 -5.04
C ALA A 290 5.60 25.39 -6.46
N GLN A 291 6.25 26.47 -6.93
CA GLN A 291 6.93 26.48 -8.24
C GLN A 291 8.07 25.47 -8.32
N LEU A 292 8.86 25.32 -7.25
CA LEU A 292 9.91 24.30 -7.21
C LEU A 292 9.32 22.89 -7.29
N LEU A 293 8.26 22.63 -6.54
CA LEU A 293 7.58 21.35 -6.56
C LEU A 293 7.02 21.04 -7.96
N ASP A 294 6.41 22.03 -8.62
CA ASP A 294 5.86 21.91 -9.98
C ASP A 294 6.94 21.62 -11.03
N THR A 295 8.08 22.31 -10.92
CA THR A 295 9.24 22.17 -11.82
C THR A 295 9.91 20.79 -11.74
N LEU A 296 9.66 20.02 -10.68
CA LEU A 296 10.18 18.67 -10.50
C LEU A 296 9.31 17.59 -11.19
N ASP A 297 8.82 17.87 -12.40
CA ASP A 297 8.21 16.86 -13.30
C ASP A 297 9.20 15.78 -13.74
N ARG A 298 10.48 16.13 -13.74
CA ARG A 298 11.63 15.24 -13.93
C ARG A 298 12.67 15.44 -12.83
N PRO A 299 13.55 14.44 -12.58
CA PRO A 299 14.61 14.60 -11.59
C PRO A 299 15.59 15.72 -11.96
N MET A 300 15.87 16.63 -11.04
CA MET A 300 16.78 17.78 -11.25
C MET A 300 17.70 18.01 -10.06
N THR A 301 18.92 18.46 -10.33
CA THR A 301 19.86 18.91 -9.29
C THR A 301 19.44 20.25 -8.67
N THR A 302 19.98 20.57 -7.50
CA THR A 302 19.75 21.88 -6.87
C THR A 302 20.18 23.03 -7.78
N SER A 303 21.26 22.86 -8.57
CA SER A 303 21.76 23.88 -9.50
C SER A 303 20.85 24.05 -10.72
N GLU A 304 20.30 22.96 -11.25
CA GLU A 304 19.32 23.02 -12.35
C GLU A 304 18.01 23.67 -11.88
N LEU A 305 17.55 23.38 -10.65
CA LEU A 305 16.37 24.03 -10.07
C LEU A 305 16.60 25.54 -9.84
N ALA A 306 17.78 25.92 -9.34
CA ALA A 306 18.16 27.31 -9.15
C ALA A 306 18.15 28.07 -10.49
N ALA A 307 18.71 27.46 -11.55
CA ALA A 307 18.72 28.03 -12.89
C ALA A 307 17.31 28.14 -13.49
N ALA A 308 16.50 27.07 -13.41
CA ALA A 308 15.15 27.02 -13.96
C ALA A 308 14.21 28.05 -13.33
N LEU A 309 14.35 28.28 -12.02
CA LEU A 309 13.49 29.19 -11.25
C LEU A 309 14.11 30.58 -11.05
N ARG A 310 15.31 30.82 -11.61
CA ARG A 310 16.10 32.05 -11.40
C ARG A 310 16.28 32.40 -9.91
N LEU A 311 16.50 31.38 -9.08
CA LEU A 311 16.77 31.51 -7.65
C LEU A 311 18.27 31.45 -7.38
N ALA A 312 18.70 32.08 -6.28
CA ALA A 312 20.03 31.82 -5.76
C ALA A 312 20.15 30.35 -5.34
N LEU A 313 21.34 29.75 -5.55
CA LEU A 313 21.59 28.34 -5.24
C LEU A 313 21.32 28.00 -3.76
N SER A 314 21.65 28.92 -2.85
CA SER A 314 21.37 28.79 -1.42
C SER A 314 19.87 28.75 -1.11
N THR A 315 19.08 29.59 -1.79
CA THR A 315 17.61 29.62 -1.67
C THR A 315 16.98 28.34 -2.20
N ALA A 316 17.44 27.86 -3.36
CA ALA A 316 17.00 26.58 -3.91
C ALA A 316 17.32 25.41 -2.96
N SER A 317 18.53 25.37 -2.39
CA SER A 317 18.95 24.35 -1.42
C SER A 317 18.10 24.38 -0.13
N ARG A 318 17.75 25.57 0.36
CA ARG A 318 16.87 25.72 1.52
C ARG A 318 15.46 25.22 1.21
N HIS A 319 14.90 25.55 0.04
CA HIS A 319 13.58 25.08 -0.35
C HIS A 319 13.54 23.56 -0.57
N THR A 320 14.55 22.97 -1.21
CA THR A 320 14.63 21.51 -1.36
C THR A 320 14.76 20.81 -0.02
N THR A 321 15.51 21.38 0.94
CA THR A 321 15.59 20.84 2.30
C THR A 321 14.23 20.82 2.98
N VAL A 322 13.51 21.95 2.99
CA VAL A 322 12.18 22.05 3.62
C VAL A 322 11.16 21.12 2.95
N LEU A 323 11.14 21.07 1.62
CA LEU A 323 10.23 20.19 0.88
C LEU A 323 10.57 18.70 1.10
N ARG A 324 11.84 18.36 1.28
CA ARG A 324 12.30 17.01 1.59
C ARG A 324 11.92 16.61 3.01
N GLU A 325 12.12 17.50 3.99
CA GLU A 325 11.69 17.29 5.38
C GLU A 325 10.17 17.14 5.50
N ALA A 326 9.41 17.87 4.67
CA ALA A 326 7.97 17.71 4.55
C ALA A 326 7.53 16.46 3.77
N GLY A 327 8.47 15.67 3.23
CA GLY A 327 8.18 14.46 2.45
C GLY A 327 7.60 14.72 1.05
N LEU A 328 7.63 15.96 0.55
CA LEU A 328 7.10 16.35 -0.76
C LEU A 328 8.08 16.07 -1.91
N ILE A 329 9.37 16.02 -1.62
CA ILE A 329 10.42 15.63 -2.57
C ILE A 329 11.36 14.58 -1.94
N SER A 330 12.02 13.80 -2.78
CA SER A 330 13.09 12.88 -2.38
C SER A 330 14.38 13.20 -3.13
N SER A 331 15.52 12.96 -2.48
CA SER A 331 16.84 13.22 -3.05
C SER A 331 17.63 11.92 -3.23
N ARG A 332 18.27 11.75 -4.39
CA ARG A 332 19.13 10.61 -4.72
C ARG A 332 20.45 11.12 -5.27
N ARG A 333 21.56 10.62 -4.75
CA ARG A 333 22.88 10.88 -5.31
C ARG A 333 23.10 10.00 -6.55
N ARG A 334 23.46 10.59 -7.69
CA ARG A 334 23.85 9.92 -8.93
C ARG A 334 25.23 10.43 -9.34
N GLY A 335 26.27 9.61 -9.08
CA GLY A 335 27.66 10.03 -9.22
C GLY A 335 28.01 11.19 -8.28
N SER A 336 28.54 12.28 -8.83
CA SER A 336 28.88 13.50 -8.08
C SER A 336 27.68 14.40 -7.79
N ALA A 337 26.51 14.17 -8.40
CA ALA A 337 25.35 15.05 -8.32
C ALA A 337 24.25 14.49 -7.39
N VAL A 338 23.47 15.38 -6.77
CA VAL A 338 22.24 15.04 -6.03
C VAL A 338 21.04 15.48 -6.84
N LEU A 339 20.21 14.52 -7.25
CA LEU A 339 18.97 14.73 -7.97
C LEU A 339 17.79 14.73 -7.00
N HIS A 340 16.92 15.71 -7.11
CA HIS A 340 15.65 15.81 -6.42
C HIS A 340 14.54 15.36 -7.35
N SER A 341 13.52 14.72 -6.79
CA SER A 341 12.33 14.26 -7.53
C SER A 341 11.09 14.41 -6.66
N ARG A 342 9.94 14.70 -7.28
CA ARG A 342 8.64 14.72 -6.56
C ARG A 342 8.35 13.35 -5.96
N THR A 343 7.83 13.34 -4.74
CA THR A 343 7.19 12.15 -4.17
C THR A 343 5.72 12.08 -4.61
N PRO A 344 5.03 10.94 -4.42
CA PRO A 344 3.58 10.88 -4.61
C PRO A 344 2.80 11.88 -3.75
N LEU A 345 3.33 12.27 -2.58
CA LEU A 345 2.74 13.31 -1.74
C LEU A 345 2.87 14.70 -2.38
N GLY A 346 4.04 15.00 -2.94
CA GLY A 346 4.26 16.23 -3.71
C GLY A 346 3.37 16.32 -4.95
N GLU A 347 3.22 15.21 -5.67
CA GLU A 347 2.34 15.09 -6.84
C GLU A 347 0.87 15.36 -6.48
N ALA A 348 0.37 14.68 -5.45
CA ALA A 348 -1.01 14.84 -5.01
C ALA A 348 -1.31 16.25 -4.46
N LEU A 349 -0.30 16.91 -3.88
CA LEU A 349 -0.44 18.29 -3.42
C LEU A 349 -0.65 19.24 -4.60
N LEU A 350 0.10 19.09 -5.68
CA LEU A 350 -0.04 19.90 -6.90
C LEU A 350 -1.36 19.63 -7.63
N ASN A 351 -1.78 18.37 -7.68
CA ASN A 351 -2.96 17.93 -8.41
C ASN A 351 -4.25 18.01 -7.58
N GLY A 352 -4.22 18.67 -6.41
CA GLY A 352 -5.36 18.81 -5.51
C GLY A 352 -6.56 19.45 -6.20
N SER A 353 -7.52 18.61 -6.64
CA SER A 353 -8.76 19.04 -7.27
C SER A 353 -9.61 19.85 -6.28
N THR A 354 -9.96 21.08 -6.67
CA THR A 354 -10.83 22.03 -5.97
C THR A 354 -12.32 21.65 -6.01
N ALA A 355 -12.64 20.35 -5.97
CA ALA A 355 -14.03 19.87 -5.89
C ALA A 355 -14.45 19.61 -4.44
N LEU A 356 -14.43 20.65 -3.60
CA LEU A 356 -15.16 20.69 -2.33
C LEU A 356 -16.42 21.55 -2.40
N ASN A 357 -16.96 21.77 -3.60
CA ASN A 357 -18.27 22.41 -3.78
C ASN A 357 -19.39 21.37 -3.75
N GLY A 358 -19.60 20.74 -2.60
CA GLY A 358 -20.86 20.10 -2.24
C GLY A 358 -21.55 20.93 -1.16
N PRO A 359 -22.89 21.11 -1.17
CA PRO A 359 -23.56 21.97 -0.21
C PRO A 359 -23.42 21.35 1.18
N THR A 360 -22.54 21.92 2.01
CA THR A 360 -22.47 21.56 3.43
C THR A 360 -23.59 22.28 4.15
N THR A 361 -24.81 21.73 4.12
CA THR A 361 -25.83 22.13 5.09
C THR A 361 -25.49 21.45 6.41
N LEU A 362 -24.71 22.13 7.26
CA LEU A 362 -24.62 21.84 8.68
C LEU A 362 -25.96 22.25 9.33
N SER A 363 -26.94 21.35 9.29
CA SER A 363 -28.15 21.46 10.09
C SER A 363 -28.22 20.25 11.02
N GLY A 364 -27.74 20.45 12.25
CA GLY A 364 -27.88 19.54 13.37
C GLY A 364 -27.62 20.33 14.66
N PRO A 365 -28.45 20.18 15.71
CA PRO A 365 -28.41 21.05 16.87
C PRO A 365 -27.15 20.78 17.69
N THR A 366 -26.33 21.81 17.88
CA THR A 366 -25.18 21.77 18.78
C THR A 366 -25.67 21.98 20.22
N ALA A 367 -25.82 20.90 20.99
CA ALA A 367 -25.89 20.99 22.44
C ALA A 367 -24.51 20.72 23.03
N LEU A 368 -23.79 21.79 23.37
CA LEU A 368 -22.57 21.75 24.19
C LEU A 368 -22.97 21.58 25.65
N ASN A 369 -23.05 20.35 26.15
CA ASN A 369 -23.10 20.09 27.58
C ASN A 369 -21.68 19.85 28.10
N GLY A 370 -21.14 20.87 28.78
CA GLY A 370 -19.95 20.77 29.62
C GLY A 370 -19.95 21.94 30.61
N PRO A 371 -19.77 21.70 31.93
CA PRO A 371 -19.88 22.75 32.93
C PRO A 371 -18.71 23.73 32.81
N THR A 372 -19.03 25.01 32.68
CA THR A 372 -18.06 26.11 32.72
C THR A 372 -17.73 26.43 34.17
N THR A 373 -16.47 26.27 34.58
CA THR A 373 -15.94 26.95 35.77
C THR A 373 -14.70 27.74 35.36
N LEU A 374 -14.91 29.04 35.16
CA LEU A 374 -13.86 30.06 35.04
C LEU A 374 -13.45 30.46 36.45
N ASN A 375 -12.27 30.02 36.89
CA ASN A 375 -11.57 30.62 38.02
C ASN A 375 -10.27 31.23 37.51
N GLY A 376 -10.28 32.55 37.29
CA GLY A 376 -9.06 33.35 37.17
C GLY A 376 -8.63 33.84 38.55
N PRO A 377 -7.31 34.00 38.82
CA PRO A 377 -6.87 34.72 40.01
C PRO A 377 -6.93 36.24 39.76
N THR A 378 -7.64 36.93 40.65
CA THR A 378 -7.65 38.38 40.82
C THR A 378 -6.48 38.83 41.70
N ALA A 379 -6.04 40.07 41.41
CA ALA A 379 -5.25 40.99 42.25
C ALA A 379 -3.72 40.79 42.25
N ALA A 380 -2.89 41.82 42.37
CA ALA A 380 -2.96 43.29 42.26
C ALA A 380 -1.55 43.81 42.56
N TRP A 381 -1.23 45.00 42.05
CA TRP A 381 -0.01 45.83 42.23
C TRP A 381 1.19 45.47 41.34
#